data_AF-A0A4U5PFB9-F1
#
_entry.id   AF-A0A4U5PFB9-F1
#
_cell.length_a   1.000
_cell.length_b   1.000
_cell.length_c   1.000
_cell.angle_alpha   90.00
_cell.angle_beta   90.00
_cell.angle_gamma   90.00
#
_symmetry.space_group_name_H-M   'P 1'
#
loop_
_entity.id
_entity.type
_entity.pdbx_description
1 polymer ?
#
loop_
_entity_poly.entity_id
_entity_poly.type
_entity_poly.pdbx_seq_one_letter_code
_entity_poly.pdbx_strand_id
1 'polypeptide(L)'
;MQSFVTPFAPGQVVRVIRHDARITEHIAEGFLMNIYRVQVRGLDLILKEVLEPPASDPQMRIYRRERVKAKKHINSGSWELGVQQKLQDHPHIVQAVGGHSHDRDRRRFFILMERAPFGDLRKVLHDYDGVAYETAWSFYDQIVSALGHMHRNDQVHVGVAPRNVFVFSTGVVKLGDFGNGTKAPPVLQTGVKPDELMSSEEWEDLADASRILHRMLLGRQMTPKEVAAFNRIRREEDVDNDFFEAHPEWAERMEAADVWYLRNQTMKKSNRVVPLLYGKTRRRQRDEGRARWYRDNGYAVPEELVQFL
;
A
#
# COMPACT_ATOMS: atom_id res chain seq x y z
N MET A 1 9.56 13.30 19.25
CA MET A 1 10.96 12.90 19.01
C MET A 1 11.54 13.97 18.12
N GLN A 2 12.52 14.75 18.60
CA GLN A 2 13.18 15.76 17.78
C GLN A 2 14.01 15.05 16.70
N SER A 3 13.86 15.45 15.44
CA SER A 3 14.80 15.05 14.39
C SER A 3 16.21 15.52 14.78
N PHE A 4 17.23 14.66 14.58
CA PHE A 4 18.63 14.98 14.92
C PHE A 4 19.27 15.98 13.95
N VAL A 5 18.47 16.51 13.03
CA VAL A 5 18.84 17.28 11.87
C VAL A 5 17.71 18.28 11.64
N THR A 6 18.02 19.58 11.61
CA THR A 6 17.01 20.63 11.38
C THR A 6 16.34 20.45 10.01
N PRO A 7 14.99 20.37 9.95
CA PRO A 7 14.25 20.36 8.70
C PRO A 7 14.48 21.62 7.88
N PHE A 8 14.29 21.52 6.57
CA PHE A 8 14.33 22.69 5.69
C PHE A 8 13.06 23.54 5.86
N ALA A 9 13.23 24.86 5.82
CA ALA A 9 12.13 25.82 5.95
C ALA A 9 11.57 26.24 4.57
N PRO A 10 10.29 26.61 4.48
CA PRO A 10 9.72 27.23 3.29
C PRO A 10 10.57 28.41 2.79
N GLY A 11 10.72 28.50 1.46
CA GLY A 11 11.55 29.49 0.79
C GLY A 11 13.00 29.07 0.55
N GLN A 12 13.53 28.10 1.31
CA GLN A 12 14.87 27.56 1.09
C GLN A 12 14.98 26.84 -0.26
N VAL A 13 16.18 26.85 -0.83
CA VAL A 13 16.49 26.16 -2.08
C VAL A 13 17.53 25.08 -1.79
N VAL A 14 17.22 23.85 -2.20
CA VAL A 14 18.10 22.70 -2.11
C VAL A 14 18.37 22.15 -3.50
N ARG A 15 19.57 21.62 -3.74
CA ARG A 15 19.91 21.03 -5.04
C ARG A 15 19.54 19.56 -5.06
N VAL A 16 18.70 19.16 -6.02
CA VAL A 16 18.20 17.79 -6.20
C VAL A 16 18.28 17.41 -7.67
N ILE A 17 19.00 16.33 -7.99
CA ILE A 17 19.18 15.82 -9.37
C ILE A 17 19.64 16.96 -10.31
N ARG A 18 20.68 17.69 -9.90
CA ARG A 18 21.26 18.85 -10.62
C ARG A 18 20.34 20.07 -10.78
N HIS A 19 19.11 20.04 -10.28
CA HIS A 19 18.16 21.14 -10.34
C HIS A 19 17.97 21.81 -8.98
N ASP A 20 17.60 23.09 -9.00
CA ASP A 20 17.20 23.81 -7.80
C ASP A 20 15.75 23.47 -7.47
N ALA A 21 15.54 22.94 -6.27
CA ALA A 21 14.24 22.65 -5.70
C ALA A 21 13.95 23.67 -4.59
N ARG A 22 12.96 24.52 -4.80
CA ARG A 22 12.50 25.46 -3.79
C ARG A 22 11.50 24.78 -2.87
N ILE A 23 11.79 24.73 -1.58
CA ILE A 23 10.85 24.26 -0.56
C ILE A 23 9.68 25.25 -0.49
N THR A 24 8.47 24.79 -0.75
CA THR A 24 7.26 25.61 -0.61
C THR A 24 6.53 25.32 0.68
N GLU A 25 6.61 24.08 1.19
CA GLU A 25 5.91 23.63 2.38
C GLU A 25 6.61 22.43 3.02
N HIS A 26 6.60 22.35 4.35
CA HIS A 26 6.98 21.14 5.10
C HIS A 26 5.70 20.37 5.44
N ILE A 27 5.47 19.28 4.71
CA ILE A 27 4.21 18.52 4.76
C ILE A 27 4.18 17.58 5.97
N ALA A 28 5.30 16.91 6.26
CA ALA A 28 5.37 15.92 7.32
C ALA A 28 6.78 15.79 7.90
N GLU A 29 6.84 15.51 9.20
CA GLU A 29 8.05 15.15 9.94
C GLU A 29 7.86 13.78 10.59
N GLY A 30 8.85 12.92 10.43
CA GLY A 30 8.95 11.62 11.07
C GLY A 30 10.36 11.38 11.61
N PHE A 31 10.53 10.31 12.40
CA PHE A 31 11.81 10.06 13.08
C PHE A 31 13.02 9.95 12.13
N LEU A 32 12.82 9.35 10.95
CA LEU A 32 13.87 9.19 9.93
C LEU A 32 13.54 9.90 8.61
N MET A 33 12.59 10.84 8.61
CA MET A 33 12.20 11.46 7.34
C MET A 33 11.54 12.82 7.50
N ASN A 34 11.69 13.64 6.48
CA ASN A 34 10.86 14.81 6.24
C ASN A 34 10.28 14.74 4.85
N ILE A 35 9.05 15.23 4.68
CA ILE A 35 8.40 15.37 3.38
C ILE A 35 8.17 16.85 3.12
N TYR A 36 8.62 17.32 1.97
CA TYR A 36 8.44 18.69 1.54
C TYR A 36 7.67 18.75 0.22
N ARG A 37 6.82 19.76 0.09
CA ARG A 37 6.36 20.21 -1.23
C ARG A 37 7.43 21.09 -1.83
N VAL A 38 7.76 20.88 -3.10
CA VAL A 38 8.82 21.62 -3.77
C VAL A 38 8.41 22.05 -5.17
N GLN A 39 8.93 23.22 -5.57
CA GLN A 39 8.86 23.69 -6.95
C GLN A 39 10.20 23.43 -7.65
N VAL A 40 10.18 22.69 -8.75
CA VAL A 40 11.36 22.40 -9.58
C VAL A 40 11.03 22.70 -11.04
N ARG A 41 11.68 23.70 -11.66
CA ARG A 41 11.46 24.09 -13.07
C ARG A 41 9.98 24.28 -13.45
N GLY A 42 9.16 24.84 -12.55
CA GLY A 42 7.72 25.04 -12.79
C GLY A 42 6.85 23.80 -12.52
N LEU A 43 7.43 22.66 -12.13
CA LEU A 43 6.70 21.47 -11.69
C LEU A 43 6.55 21.43 -10.16
N ASP A 44 5.36 21.04 -9.71
CA ASP A 44 4.97 20.88 -8.31
C ASP A 44 5.18 19.41 -7.90
N LEU A 45 6.16 19.18 -7.04
CA LEU A 45 6.69 17.85 -6.73
C LEU A 45 6.80 17.63 -5.22
N ILE A 46 7.10 16.39 -4.84
CA ILE A 46 7.42 16.02 -3.46
C ILE A 46 8.91 15.72 -3.35
N LEU A 47 9.55 16.30 -2.35
CA LEU A 47 10.88 15.93 -1.91
C LEU A 47 10.77 15.15 -0.60
N LYS A 48 11.05 13.85 -0.65
CA LYS A 48 11.23 13.02 0.52
C LYS A 48 12.70 13.05 0.93
N GLU A 49 12.97 13.60 2.09
CA GLU A 49 14.25 13.52 2.77
C GLU A 49 14.23 12.31 3.71
N VAL A 50 15.14 11.37 3.48
CA VAL A 50 15.38 10.21 4.34
C VAL A 50 16.64 10.48 5.16
N LEU A 51 16.53 10.33 6.48
CA LEU A 51 17.59 10.58 7.43
C LEU A 51 18.27 9.27 7.85
N GLU A 52 19.59 9.25 7.81
CA GLU A 52 20.46 8.13 8.15
C GLU A 52 21.33 8.49 9.37
N PRO A 53 20.77 8.42 10.59
CA PRO A 53 21.53 8.72 11.80
C PRO A 53 22.65 7.69 12.03
N PRO A 54 23.72 8.06 12.75
CA PRO A 54 24.74 7.12 13.18
C PRO A 54 24.12 5.94 13.94
N ALA A 55 24.64 4.73 13.72
CA ALA A 55 24.16 3.54 14.42
C ALA A 55 24.36 3.60 15.94
N SER A 56 25.28 4.45 16.42
CA SER A 56 25.53 4.73 17.84
C SER A 56 24.47 5.62 18.50
N ASP A 57 23.57 6.23 17.74
CA ASP A 57 22.51 7.08 18.28
C ASP A 57 21.57 6.26 19.20
N PRO A 58 21.41 6.63 20.49
CA PRO A 58 20.54 5.93 21.42
C PRO A 58 19.07 5.84 20.97
N GLN A 59 18.55 6.88 20.31
CA GLN A 59 17.19 6.89 19.78
C GLN A 59 17.06 5.91 18.61
N MET A 60 18.11 5.75 17.80
CA MET A 60 18.12 4.77 16.71
C MET A 60 18.03 3.33 17.23
N ARG A 61 18.65 3.02 18.38
CA ARG A 61 18.52 1.71 19.03
C ARG A 61 17.08 1.42 19.45
N ILE A 62 16.40 2.41 20.04
CA ILE A 62 14.99 2.29 20.44
C ILE A 62 14.12 2.12 19.20
N TYR A 63 14.32 2.96 18.19
CA TYR A 63 13.57 2.90 16.93
C TYR A 63 13.71 1.53 16.25
N ARG A 64 14.94 1.02 16.10
CA ARG A 64 15.17 -0.32 15.53
C ARG A 64 14.41 -1.41 16.29
N ARG A 65 14.43 -1.38 17.63
CA ARG A 65 13.72 -2.35 18.45
C ARG A 65 12.21 -2.32 18.18
N GLU A 66 11.60 -1.13 18.12
CA GLU A 66 10.16 -0.99 17.85
C GLU A 66 9.78 -1.42 16.43
N ARG A 67 10.65 -1.16 15.46
CA ARG A 67 10.44 -1.56 14.06
C ARG A 67 10.53 -3.08 13.87
N VAL A 68 11.47 -3.74 14.53
CA VAL A 68 11.57 -5.20 14.55
C VAL A 68 10.33 -5.83 15.19
N LYS A 69 9.85 -5.29 16.32
CA LYS A 69 8.59 -5.76 16.94
C LYS A 69 7.40 -5.63 16.00
N ALA A 70 7.35 -4.52 15.25
CA ALA A 70 6.32 -4.28 14.24
C ALA A 70 6.53 -5.06 12.92
N LYS A 71 7.56 -5.91 12.83
CA LYS A 71 7.95 -6.65 11.61
C LYS A 71 8.18 -5.75 10.39
N LYS A 72 8.68 -4.53 10.62
CA LYS A 72 8.97 -3.57 9.54
C LYS A 72 10.47 -3.44 9.32
N HIS A 73 10.87 -3.36 8.06
CA HIS A 73 12.25 -3.09 7.68
C HIS A 73 12.58 -1.60 7.83
N ILE A 74 13.88 -1.31 7.92
CA ILE A 74 14.42 0.05 7.89
C ILE A 74 15.45 0.05 6.77
N ASN A 75 15.03 0.56 5.61
CA ASN A 75 15.89 0.63 4.44
C ASN A 75 16.48 2.04 4.27
N SER A 76 17.62 2.14 3.59
CA SER A 76 18.21 3.43 3.21
C SER A 76 17.37 4.14 2.16
N GLY A 77 17.56 5.46 2.03
CA GLY A 77 16.90 6.21 0.97
C GLY A 77 17.31 5.73 -0.43
N SER A 78 18.56 5.28 -0.58
CA SER A 78 19.07 4.69 -1.83
C SER A 78 18.39 3.38 -2.20
N TRP A 79 18.10 2.52 -1.21
CA TRP A 79 17.36 1.28 -1.44
C TRP A 79 15.92 1.58 -1.85
N GLU A 80 15.26 2.51 -1.16
CA GLU A 80 13.89 2.92 -1.47
C GLU A 80 13.77 3.48 -2.89
N LEU A 81 14.68 4.40 -3.27
CA LEU A 81 14.74 4.94 -4.62
C LEU A 81 14.94 3.83 -5.67
N GLY A 82 15.86 2.89 -5.41
CA GLY A 82 16.14 1.80 -6.35
C GLY A 82 14.93 0.87 -6.55
N VAL A 83 14.20 0.56 -5.48
CA VAL A 83 12.94 -0.19 -5.58
C VAL A 83 11.90 0.59 -6.36
N GLN A 84 11.69 1.85 -6.00
CA GLN A 84 10.70 2.69 -6.67
C GLN A 84 11.01 2.86 -8.16
N GLN A 85 12.28 3.04 -8.54
CA GLN A 85 12.74 3.09 -9.94
C GLN A 85 12.52 1.79 -10.70
N LYS A 86 12.72 0.63 -10.06
CA LYS A 86 12.44 -0.67 -10.67
C LYS A 86 10.96 -0.87 -11.02
N LEU A 87 10.05 -0.15 -10.34
CA LEU A 87 8.61 -0.36 -10.41
C LEU A 87 7.85 0.73 -11.19
N GLN A 88 8.54 1.68 -11.83
CA GLN A 88 7.91 2.89 -12.41
C GLN A 88 7.03 2.64 -13.63
N ASP A 89 7.15 1.47 -14.27
CA ASP A 89 6.38 1.10 -15.45
C ASP A 89 4.91 0.79 -15.13
N HIS A 90 4.51 0.83 -13.85
CA HIS A 90 3.13 0.58 -13.44
C HIS A 90 2.36 1.89 -13.16
N PRO A 91 1.15 2.08 -13.73
CA PRO A 91 0.39 3.34 -13.61
C PRO A 91 -0.06 3.66 -12.18
N HIS A 92 -0.22 2.64 -11.33
CA HIS A 92 -0.65 2.78 -9.93
C HIS A 92 0.49 2.72 -8.90
N ILE A 93 1.71 3.07 -9.33
CA ILE A 93 2.90 3.19 -8.46
C ILE A 93 3.40 4.63 -8.55
N VAL A 94 3.66 5.27 -7.39
CA VAL A 94 4.19 6.64 -7.35
C VAL A 94 5.58 6.66 -8.01
N GLN A 95 5.77 7.56 -8.97
CA GLN A 95 7.00 7.70 -9.74
C GLN A 95 8.03 8.56 -9.02
N ALA A 96 9.28 8.08 -8.99
CA ALA A 96 10.43 8.87 -8.54
C ALA A 96 11.11 9.51 -9.75
N VAL A 97 11.27 10.83 -9.73
CA VAL A 97 12.08 11.55 -10.72
C VAL A 97 13.57 11.20 -10.56
N GLY A 98 14.01 10.94 -9.31
CA GLY A 98 15.37 10.51 -8.99
C GLY A 98 15.75 10.87 -7.56
N GLY A 99 17.04 10.76 -7.23
CA GLY A 99 17.52 11.08 -5.89
C GLY A 99 19.03 10.92 -5.72
N HIS A 100 19.56 11.47 -4.62
CA HIS A 100 20.96 11.34 -4.22
C HIS A 100 21.17 11.75 -2.75
N SER A 101 22.33 11.41 -2.17
CA SER A 101 22.76 11.95 -0.88
C SER A 101 22.98 13.46 -0.98
N HIS A 102 22.64 14.20 0.07
CA HIS A 102 22.88 15.64 0.15
C HIS A 102 24.39 15.93 0.18
N ASP A 103 24.82 16.90 -0.64
CA ASP A 103 26.24 17.18 -0.91
C ASP A 103 27.04 17.52 0.35
N ARG A 104 26.43 18.27 1.29
CA ARG A 104 27.12 18.73 2.52
C ARG A 104 26.86 17.84 3.73
N ASP A 105 25.89 16.94 3.65
CA ASP A 105 25.50 16.11 4.78
C ASP A 105 25.01 14.75 4.29
N ARG A 106 25.92 13.78 4.24
CA ARG A 106 25.64 12.44 3.72
C ARG A 106 24.66 11.64 4.57
N ARG A 107 24.25 12.14 5.74
CA ARG A 107 23.17 11.57 6.56
C ARG A 107 21.79 11.90 6.01
N ARG A 108 21.68 12.75 4.99
CA ARG A 108 20.42 13.07 4.31
C ARG A 108 20.45 12.45 2.92
N PHE A 109 19.41 11.71 2.56
CA PHE A 109 19.19 11.19 1.23
C PHE A 109 17.89 11.79 0.67
N PHE A 110 17.95 12.31 -0.54
CA PHE A 110 16.81 12.95 -1.20
C PHE A 110 16.20 12.04 -2.25
N ILE A 111 14.88 11.99 -2.27
CA ILE A 111 14.07 11.35 -3.30
C ILE A 111 13.06 12.39 -3.79
N LEU A 112 13.17 12.77 -5.06
CA LEU A 112 12.21 13.64 -5.73
C LEU A 112 11.18 12.78 -6.45
N MET A 113 9.89 13.04 -6.23
CA MET A 113 8.80 12.22 -6.75
C MET A 113 7.61 13.07 -7.18
N GLU A 114 6.73 12.49 -7.99
CA GLU A 114 5.48 13.13 -8.39
C GLU A 114 4.61 13.46 -7.17
N ARG A 115 3.84 14.56 -7.26
CA ARG A 115 2.89 14.94 -6.21
C ARG A 115 1.50 14.46 -6.56
N ALA A 116 0.85 13.80 -5.60
CA ALA A 116 -0.58 13.53 -5.66
C ALA A 116 -1.39 14.81 -5.34
N PRO A 117 -2.22 15.33 -6.28
CA PRO A 117 -2.95 16.57 -6.09
C PRO A 117 -3.89 16.56 -4.89
N PHE A 118 -4.48 15.40 -4.57
CA PHE A 118 -5.53 15.24 -3.55
C PHE A 118 -5.03 14.61 -2.24
N GLY A 119 -3.71 14.44 -2.08
CA GLY A 119 -3.12 13.89 -0.87
C GLY A 119 -3.25 12.38 -0.74
N ASP A 120 -3.24 11.87 0.49
CA ASP A 120 -3.30 10.45 0.82
C ASP A 120 -4.73 9.99 1.17
N LEU A 121 -5.02 8.71 0.97
CA LEU A 121 -6.34 8.12 1.22
C LEU A 121 -6.71 8.15 2.71
N ARG A 122 -5.74 8.21 3.65
CA ARG A 122 -6.06 8.45 5.06
C ARG A 122 -6.70 9.82 5.25
N LYS A 123 -6.23 10.87 4.56
CA LYS A 123 -6.86 12.20 4.61
C LYS A 123 -8.27 12.16 4.03
N VAL A 124 -8.46 11.49 2.89
CA VAL A 124 -9.80 11.30 2.31
C VAL A 124 -10.73 10.60 3.30
N LEU A 125 -10.30 9.49 3.91
CA LEU A 125 -11.09 8.76 4.92
C LEU A 125 -11.24 9.48 6.27
N HIS A 126 -10.61 10.63 6.44
CA HIS A 126 -10.81 11.49 7.61
C HIS A 126 -11.80 12.61 7.27
N ASP A 127 -11.71 13.16 6.06
CA ASP A 127 -12.52 14.29 5.62
C ASP A 127 -13.91 13.85 5.12
N TYR A 128 -14.08 12.57 4.79
CA TYR A 128 -15.34 11.98 4.28
C TYR A 128 -15.71 10.70 5.04
N ASP A 129 -17.00 10.44 5.17
CA ASP A 129 -17.58 9.22 5.79
C ASP A 129 -17.53 7.99 4.84
N GLY A 130 -16.37 7.79 4.22
CA GLY A 130 -16.10 6.71 3.27
C GLY A 130 -15.92 7.18 1.84
N VAL A 131 -15.90 6.19 0.96
CA VAL A 131 -15.74 6.35 -0.50
C VAL A 131 -16.93 5.63 -1.16
N ALA A 132 -17.46 6.22 -2.23
CA ALA A 132 -18.54 5.62 -2.99
C ALA A 132 -18.19 4.19 -3.42
N TYR A 133 -19.19 3.31 -3.45
CA TYR A 133 -19.04 1.87 -3.64
C TYR A 133 -18.16 1.50 -4.84
N GLU A 134 -18.48 2.04 -6.02
CA GLU A 134 -17.77 1.76 -7.27
C GLU A 134 -16.34 2.32 -7.24
N THR A 135 -16.16 3.50 -6.63
CA THR A 135 -14.83 4.13 -6.49
C THR A 135 -13.96 3.35 -5.50
N ALA A 136 -14.53 2.83 -4.41
CA ALA A 136 -13.81 2.04 -3.42
C ALA A 136 -13.27 0.74 -4.03
N TRP A 137 -14.10 0.03 -4.79
CA TRP A 137 -13.70 -1.16 -5.53
C TRP A 137 -12.67 -0.84 -6.61
N SER A 138 -12.86 0.24 -7.38
CA SER A 138 -11.87 0.69 -8.36
C SER A 138 -10.52 1.03 -7.73
N PHE A 139 -10.50 1.67 -6.55
CA PHE A 139 -9.26 1.96 -5.83
C PHE A 139 -8.60 0.68 -5.30
N TYR A 140 -9.37 -0.27 -4.78
CA TYR A 140 -8.86 -1.56 -4.33
C TYR A 140 -8.18 -2.31 -5.48
N ASP A 141 -8.83 -2.35 -6.63
CA ASP A 141 -8.34 -2.95 -7.87
C ASP A 141 -6.99 -2.37 -8.32
N GLN A 142 -6.84 -1.05 -8.26
CA GLN A 142 -5.60 -0.35 -8.58
C GLN A 142 -4.47 -0.66 -7.57
N ILE A 143 -4.79 -0.71 -6.28
CA ILE A 143 -3.85 -1.09 -5.21
C ILE A 143 -3.37 -2.53 -5.42
N VAL A 144 -4.30 -3.44 -5.66
CA VAL A 144 -4.04 -4.86 -5.90
C VAL A 144 -3.20 -5.07 -7.16
N SER A 145 -3.47 -4.35 -8.24
CA SER A 145 -2.65 -4.39 -9.46
C SER A 145 -1.22 -3.94 -9.19
N ALA A 146 -1.04 -2.84 -8.44
CA ALA A 146 0.28 -2.36 -8.04
C ALA A 146 1.03 -3.38 -7.19
N LEU A 147 0.36 -4.03 -6.23
CA LEU A 147 0.94 -5.11 -5.43
C LEU A 147 1.33 -6.31 -6.29
N GLY A 148 0.49 -6.73 -7.23
CA GLY A 148 0.80 -7.80 -8.17
C GLY A 148 2.05 -7.50 -9.00
N HIS A 149 2.19 -6.27 -9.50
CA HIS A 149 3.39 -5.82 -10.22
C HIS A 149 4.63 -5.80 -9.32
N MET A 150 4.51 -5.28 -8.10
CA MET A 150 5.60 -5.22 -7.12
C MET A 150 6.10 -6.61 -6.74
N HIS A 151 5.17 -7.51 -6.43
CA HIS A 151 5.44 -8.89 -6.04
C HIS A 151 6.13 -9.66 -7.17
N ARG A 152 5.67 -9.55 -8.43
CA ARG A 152 6.34 -10.14 -9.61
C ARG A 152 7.77 -9.64 -9.83
N ASN A 153 8.10 -8.46 -9.30
CA ASN A 153 9.45 -7.88 -9.32
C ASN A 153 10.26 -8.21 -8.05
N ASP A 154 9.86 -9.24 -7.31
CA ASP A 154 10.49 -9.74 -6.07
C ASP A 154 10.59 -8.70 -4.95
N GLN A 155 9.66 -7.74 -4.92
CA GLN A 155 9.53 -6.76 -3.86
C GLN A 155 8.24 -7.01 -3.09
N VAL A 156 8.26 -6.82 -1.78
CA VAL A 156 7.08 -6.86 -0.90
C VAL A 156 7.00 -5.54 -0.14
N HIS A 157 5.81 -4.98 0.01
CA HIS A 157 5.61 -3.64 0.54
C HIS A 157 5.67 -3.60 2.07
N VAL A 158 5.05 -4.55 2.78
CA VAL A 158 5.05 -4.70 4.26
C VAL A 158 4.45 -3.48 5.00
N GLY A 159 3.82 -2.57 4.26
CA GLY A 159 3.45 -1.25 4.76
C GLY A 159 2.20 -0.68 4.11
N VAL A 160 1.40 -1.53 3.47
CA VAL A 160 0.15 -1.16 2.81
C VAL A 160 -0.80 -0.57 3.85
N ALA A 161 -1.17 0.70 3.65
CA ALA A 161 -2.05 1.44 4.55
C ALA A 161 -2.63 2.65 3.82
N PRO A 162 -3.77 3.23 4.28
CA PRO A 162 -4.38 4.37 3.59
C PRO A 162 -3.45 5.59 3.45
N ARG A 163 -2.56 5.82 4.42
CA ARG A 163 -1.56 6.91 4.35
C ARG A 163 -0.49 6.73 3.25
N ASN A 164 -0.38 5.53 2.69
CA ASN A 164 0.60 5.15 1.66
C ASN A 164 -0.08 4.93 0.29
N VAL A 165 -1.38 5.19 0.19
CA VAL A 165 -2.15 5.21 -1.06
C VAL A 165 -2.50 6.66 -1.37
N PHE A 166 -2.04 7.16 -2.50
CA PHE A 166 -2.14 8.57 -2.88
C PHE A 166 -3.17 8.77 -3.98
N VAL A 167 -3.99 9.81 -3.85
CA VAL A 167 -5.12 10.09 -4.75
C VAL A 167 -4.70 11.12 -5.80
N PHE A 168 -4.69 10.69 -7.06
CA PHE A 168 -4.27 11.51 -8.20
C PHE A 168 -5.45 12.18 -8.92
N SER A 169 -6.60 11.53 -8.91
CA SER A 169 -7.88 12.06 -9.39
C SER A 169 -9.03 11.32 -8.72
N THR A 170 -10.28 11.69 -9.04
CA THR A 170 -11.48 11.02 -8.52
C THR A 170 -11.51 9.52 -8.81
N GLY A 171 -10.80 9.05 -9.83
CA GLY A 171 -10.76 7.64 -10.24
C GLY A 171 -9.37 7.02 -10.22
N VAL A 172 -8.32 7.71 -9.75
CA VAL A 172 -6.94 7.21 -9.84
C VAL A 172 -6.23 7.29 -8.49
N VAL A 173 -5.74 6.14 -8.02
CA VAL A 173 -4.83 6.02 -6.88
C VAL A 173 -3.50 5.40 -7.28
N LYS A 174 -2.45 5.75 -6.53
CA LYS A 174 -1.12 5.15 -6.65
C LYS A 174 -0.57 4.74 -5.28
N LEU A 175 0.05 3.57 -5.22
CA LEU A 175 0.76 3.07 -4.03
C LEU A 175 2.15 3.71 -3.94
N GLY A 176 2.56 4.13 -2.75
CA GLY A 176 3.88 4.72 -2.48
C GLY A 176 4.42 4.41 -1.08
N ASP A 177 5.52 5.04 -0.71
CA ASP A 177 6.28 4.80 0.54
C ASP A 177 6.83 3.36 0.67
N PHE A 178 7.88 3.07 -0.11
CA PHE A 178 8.50 1.75 -0.19
C PHE A 178 9.53 1.51 0.91
N GLY A 179 9.87 2.49 1.75
CA GLY A 179 10.97 2.42 2.73
C GLY A 179 10.87 1.30 3.77
N ASN A 180 9.69 0.70 3.94
CA ASN A 180 9.44 -0.42 4.87
C ASN A 180 9.57 -1.81 4.22
N GLY A 181 9.68 -1.85 2.88
CA GLY A 181 9.57 -3.07 2.10
C GLY A 181 10.76 -4.01 2.27
N THR A 182 10.66 -5.17 1.62
CA THR A 182 11.72 -6.17 1.61
C THR A 182 11.75 -6.90 0.27
N LYS A 183 12.86 -7.59 0.02
CA LYS A 183 12.90 -8.54 -1.08
C LYS A 183 12.08 -9.76 -0.71
N ALA A 184 11.25 -10.20 -1.64
CA ALA A 184 10.54 -11.43 -1.46
C ALA A 184 11.54 -12.61 -1.39
N PRO A 185 11.27 -13.65 -0.59
CA PRO A 185 12.18 -14.79 -0.48
C PRO A 185 12.39 -15.47 -1.85
N PRO A 186 13.59 -16.02 -2.12
CA PRO A 186 13.85 -16.74 -3.36
C PRO A 186 12.85 -17.88 -3.56
N VAL A 187 12.41 -18.09 -4.80
CA VAL A 187 11.63 -19.27 -5.16
C VAL A 187 12.59 -20.46 -5.23
N LEU A 188 12.97 -21.01 -4.09
CA LEU A 188 13.71 -22.27 -4.06
C LEU A 188 12.75 -23.37 -4.56
N GLN A 189 12.96 -23.76 -5.82
CA GLN A 189 12.31 -24.88 -6.46
C GLN A 189 12.67 -26.15 -5.70
N THR A 190 11.72 -26.71 -4.95
CA THR A 190 11.41 -28.16 -4.81
C THR A 190 10.41 -28.34 -3.66
N GLY A 191 9.31 -29.08 -3.89
CA GLY A 191 8.42 -29.58 -2.82
C GLY A 191 7.32 -28.65 -2.29
N VAL A 192 7.20 -27.44 -2.81
CA VAL A 192 6.19 -26.45 -2.40
C VAL A 192 4.77 -26.89 -2.77
N LYS A 193 3.87 -26.95 -1.78
CA LYS A 193 2.46 -27.31 -2.00
C LYS A 193 1.69 -26.19 -2.75
N PRO A 194 0.55 -26.51 -3.41
CA PRO A 194 -0.25 -25.52 -4.14
C PRO A 194 -0.78 -24.33 -3.32
N ASP A 195 -0.73 -24.38 -1.98
CA ASP A 195 -1.11 -23.31 -1.05
C ASP A 195 0.06 -22.37 -0.67
N GLU A 196 1.27 -22.66 -1.12
CA GLU A 196 2.48 -21.85 -0.92
C GLU A 196 2.82 -21.03 -2.19
N LEU A 197 1.82 -20.40 -2.82
CA LEU A 197 1.97 -19.65 -4.09
C LEU A 197 2.58 -18.26 -3.94
N MET A 198 2.54 -17.73 -2.73
CA MET A 198 3.01 -16.43 -2.31
C MET A 198 3.63 -16.55 -0.91
N SER A 199 4.58 -15.67 -0.61
CA SER A 199 5.18 -15.57 0.72
C SER A 199 4.15 -15.10 1.75
N SER A 200 4.52 -15.25 3.02
CA SER A 200 3.67 -14.80 4.11
C SER A 200 3.39 -13.29 4.06
N GLU A 201 4.41 -12.51 3.71
CA GLU A 201 4.38 -11.06 3.61
C GLU A 201 3.54 -10.60 2.42
N GLU A 202 3.63 -11.28 1.27
CA GLU A 202 2.78 -10.98 0.10
C GLU A 202 1.30 -11.19 0.42
N TRP A 203 0.97 -12.25 1.18
CA TRP A 203 -0.39 -12.48 1.64
C TRP A 203 -0.88 -11.43 2.65
N GLU A 204 0.03 -10.87 3.46
CA GLU A 204 -0.33 -9.79 4.38
C GLU A 204 -0.53 -8.46 3.65
N ASP A 205 0.24 -8.16 2.60
CA ASP A 205 0.01 -6.97 1.76
C ASP A 205 -1.40 -6.97 1.13
N LEU A 206 -1.88 -8.13 0.63
CA LEU A 206 -3.25 -8.26 0.11
C LEU A 206 -4.32 -8.18 1.20
N ALA A 207 -4.04 -8.72 2.38
CA ALA A 207 -4.94 -8.59 3.52
C ALA A 207 -5.04 -7.12 3.96
N ASP A 208 -3.93 -6.39 3.96
CA ASP A 208 -3.91 -4.95 4.24
C ASP A 208 -4.66 -4.14 3.18
N ALA A 209 -4.50 -4.45 1.88
CA ALA A 209 -5.32 -3.85 0.82
C ALA A 209 -6.83 -4.07 1.06
N SER A 210 -7.21 -5.26 1.51
CA SER A 210 -8.62 -5.60 1.81
C SER A 210 -9.14 -4.85 3.03
N ARG A 211 -8.29 -4.60 4.04
CA ARG A 211 -8.61 -3.72 5.18
C ARG A 211 -8.80 -2.26 4.74
N ILE A 212 -8.09 -1.81 3.71
CA ILE A 212 -8.30 -0.49 3.10
C ILE A 212 -9.68 -0.45 2.44
N LEU A 213 -10.03 -1.45 1.61
CA LEU A 213 -11.35 -1.54 0.97
C LEU A 213 -12.49 -1.51 1.99
N HIS A 214 -12.39 -2.34 3.02
CA HIS A 214 -13.33 -2.35 4.14
C HIS A 214 -13.51 -0.95 4.75
N ARG A 215 -12.41 -0.23 5.01
CA ARG A 215 -12.47 1.13 5.59
C ARG A 215 -13.05 2.15 4.61
N MET A 216 -12.82 1.99 3.31
CA MET A 216 -13.43 2.83 2.27
C MET A 216 -14.94 2.68 2.24
N LEU A 217 -15.44 1.45 2.25
CA LEU A 217 -16.88 1.16 2.15
C LEU A 217 -17.64 1.62 3.40
N LEU A 218 -17.12 1.35 4.61
CA LEU A 218 -17.79 1.74 5.85
C LEU A 218 -17.51 3.18 6.29
N GLY A 219 -16.48 3.82 5.74
CA GLY A 219 -16.00 5.13 6.21
C GLY A 219 -15.31 5.13 7.57
N ARG A 220 -15.34 4.03 8.31
CA ARG A 220 -14.73 3.90 9.64
C ARG A 220 -13.99 2.59 9.83
N GLN A 221 -13.26 2.49 10.94
CA GLN A 221 -12.73 1.21 11.40
C GLN A 221 -13.85 0.37 12.03
N MET A 222 -13.72 -0.95 11.94
CA MET A 222 -14.58 -1.85 12.73
C MET A 222 -14.35 -1.63 14.21
N THR A 223 -15.42 -1.66 14.97
CA THR A 223 -15.39 -1.86 16.41
C THR A 223 -14.90 -3.29 16.73
N PRO A 224 -14.35 -3.53 17.93
CA PRO A 224 -13.97 -4.88 18.34
C PRO A 224 -15.11 -5.91 18.27
N LYS A 225 -16.36 -5.47 18.48
CA LYS A 225 -17.55 -6.33 18.37
C LYS A 225 -17.80 -6.75 16.91
N GLU A 226 -17.75 -5.80 15.99
CA GLU A 226 -17.88 -6.09 14.55
C GLU A 226 -16.74 -6.99 14.06
N VAL A 227 -15.49 -6.76 14.50
CA VAL A 227 -14.37 -7.66 14.17
C VAL A 227 -14.67 -9.08 14.64
N ALA A 228 -15.22 -9.25 15.84
CA ALA A 228 -15.56 -10.57 16.37
C ALA A 228 -16.71 -11.23 15.58
N ALA A 229 -17.75 -10.47 15.22
CA ALA A 229 -18.87 -10.95 14.42
C ALA A 229 -18.43 -11.31 12.99
N PHE A 230 -17.72 -10.40 12.32
CA PHE A 230 -17.14 -10.60 10.99
C PHE A 230 -16.31 -11.88 10.94
N ASN A 231 -15.45 -12.11 11.93
CA ASN A 231 -14.62 -13.32 11.98
C ASN A 231 -15.39 -14.63 12.19
N ARG A 232 -16.66 -14.58 12.62
CA ARG A 232 -17.51 -15.77 12.78
C ARG A 232 -18.19 -16.22 11.49
N ILE A 233 -18.35 -15.34 10.50
CA ILE A 233 -18.94 -15.66 9.19
C ILE A 233 -18.21 -16.86 8.57
N ARG A 234 -18.94 -17.92 8.21
CA ARG A 234 -18.40 -19.17 7.66
C ARG A 234 -18.86 -19.46 6.23
N ARG A 235 -19.97 -18.88 5.82
CA ARG A 235 -20.55 -18.97 4.47
C ARG A 235 -21.11 -17.61 4.08
N GLU A 236 -21.28 -17.39 2.78
CA GLU A 236 -21.90 -16.17 2.26
C GLU A 236 -23.34 -15.98 2.76
N GLU A 237 -24.12 -17.07 2.82
CA GLU A 237 -25.49 -17.08 3.37
C GLU A 237 -25.56 -16.59 4.82
N ASP A 238 -24.49 -16.73 5.62
CA ASP A 238 -24.47 -16.27 7.00
C ASP A 238 -24.39 -14.72 7.07
N VAL A 239 -24.04 -14.06 5.96
CA VAL A 239 -23.98 -12.59 5.91
C VAL A 239 -25.38 -12.00 5.92
N ASP A 240 -26.25 -12.46 5.01
CA ASP A 240 -27.63 -11.98 4.92
C ASP A 240 -28.47 -12.40 6.12
N ASN A 241 -28.35 -13.66 6.55
CA ASN A 241 -29.26 -14.23 7.55
C ASN A 241 -28.91 -13.84 9.00
N ASP A 242 -27.64 -13.54 9.31
CA ASP A 242 -27.21 -13.27 10.68
C ASP A 242 -26.47 -11.93 10.81
N PHE A 243 -25.48 -11.69 9.93
CA PHE A 243 -24.58 -10.56 10.11
C PHE A 243 -25.24 -9.21 9.83
N PHE A 244 -25.95 -9.08 8.70
CA PHE A 244 -26.64 -7.83 8.35
C PHE A 244 -27.83 -7.53 9.25
N GLU A 245 -28.54 -8.54 9.77
CA GLU A 245 -29.57 -8.32 10.79
C GLU A 245 -28.99 -7.64 12.06
N ALA A 246 -27.79 -8.05 12.46
CA ALA A 246 -27.09 -7.49 13.63
C ALA A 246 -26.35 -6.17 13.32
N HIS A 247 -26.04 -5.92 12.05
CA HIS A 247 -25.20 -4.82 11.57
C HIS A 247 -25.79 -4.16 10.31
N PRO A 248 -27.00 -3.57 10.37
CA PRO A 248 -27.70 -3.05 9.20
C PRO A 248 -26.92 -1.92 8.49
N GLU A 249 -26.05 -1.20 9.20
CA GLU A 249 -25.20 -0.16 8.63
C GLU A 249 -24.17 -0.70 7.62
N TRP A 250 -23.87 -2.01 7.67
CA TRP A 250 -23.03 -2.65 6.66
C TRP A 250 -23.81 -2.92 5.37
N ALA A 251 -25.07 -3.36 5.49
CA ALA A 251 -25.94 -3.63 4.33
C ALA A 251 -26.25 -2.36 3.51
N GLU A 252 -26.17 -1.18 4.13
CA GLU A 252 -26.28 0.10 3.43
C GLU A 252 -25.09 0.43 2.52
N ARG A 253 -23.96 -0.26 2.71
CA ARG A 253 -22.66 0.08 2.08
C ARG A 253 -22.08 -1.05 1.24
N MET A 254 -22.54 -2.27 1.43
CA MET A 254 -21.96 -3.49 0.88
C MET A 254 -23.05 -4.55 0.64
N GLU A 255 -22.82 -5.36 -0.39
CA GLU A 255 -23.58 -6.59 -0.64
C GLU A 255 -23.01 -7.75 0.19
N ALA A 256 -23.79 -8.82 0.35
CA ALA A 256 -23.35 -10.02 1.08
C ALA A 256 -22.08 -10.62 0.48
N ALA A 257 -22.00 -10.64 -0.85
CA ALA A 257 -20.84 -11.08 -1.60
C ALA A 257 -19.60 -10.25 -1.24
N ASP A 258 -19.69 -8.93 -1.06
CA ASP A 258 -18.53 -8.10 -0.71
C ASP A 258 -17.97 -8.46 0.67
N VAL A 259 -18.86 -8.59 1.65
CA VAL A 259 -18.48 -8.98 3.02
C VAL A 259 -17.86 -10.37 3.02
N TRP A 260 -18.43 -11.30 2.24
CA TRP A 260 -17.89 -12.64 2.09
C TRP A 260 -16.51 -12.65 1.43
N TYR A 261 -16.31 -11.87 0.36
CA TYR A 261 -14.99 -11.68 -0.26
C TYR A 261 -13.96 -11.20 0.76
N LEU A 262 -14.26 -10.09 1.43
CA LEU A 262 -13.39 -9.48 2.43
C LEU A 262 -13.08 -10.45 3.57
N ARG A 263 -14.06 -11.26 3.96
CA ARG A 263 -13.91 -12.28 5.00
C ARG A 263 -12.92 -13.36 4.58
N ASN A 264 -12.97 -13.80 3.32
CA ASN A 264 -12.03 -14.78 2.78
C ASN A 264 -10.58 -14.28 2.82
N GLN A 265 -10.35 -12.98 2.60
CA GLN A 265 -9.00 -12.37 2.65
C GLN A 265 -8.35 -12.42 4.04
N THR A 266 -9.13 -12.61 5.11
CA THR A 266 -8.64 -12.72 6.48
C THR A 266 -8.56 -14.16 7.00
N MET A 267 -8.95 -15.15 6.19
CA MET A 267 -8.89 -16.58 6.57
C MET A 267 -7.46 -17.14 6.53
N LYS A 268 -7.33 -18.44 6.84
CA LYS A 268 -6.08 -19.20 6.62
C LYS A 268 -5.64 -19.05 5.17
N LYS A 269 -4.33 -18.92 4.94
CA LYS A 269 -3.75 -18.63 3.60
C LYS A 269 -4.18 -19.62 2.51
N SER A 270 -4.32 -20.90 2.83
CA SER A 270 -4.80 -21.95 1.91
C SER A 270 -6.21 -21.70 1.36
N ASN A 271 -7.00 -20.86 2.05
CA ASN A 271 -8.38 -20.55 1.70
C ASN A 271 -8.53 -19.11 1.19
N ARG A 272 -7.44 -18.32 1.17
CA ARG A 272 -7.49 -16.95 0.68
C ARG A 272 -7.56 -16.98 -0.84
N VAL A 273 -8.46 -16.16 -1.37
CA VAL A 273 -8.65 -15.99 -2.80
C VAL A 273 -7.65 -14.96 -3.28
N VAL A 274 -6.97 -15.24 -4.39
CA VAL A 274 -6.10 -14.24 -5.02
C VAL A 274 -7.00 -13.22 -5.75
N PRO A 275 -6.92 -11.92 -5.41
CA PRO A 275 -7.62 -10.84 -6.10
C PRO A 275 -7.42 -10.93 -7.62
N LEU A 276 -8.47 -10.72 -8.42
CA LEU A 276 -8.39 -10.92 -9.88
C LEU A 276 -7.27 -10.09 -10.52
N LEU A 277 -7.27 -8.78 -10.25
CA LEU A 277 -6.30 -7.82 -10.78
C LEU A 277 -4.90 -7.92 -10.16
N TYR A 278 -4.71 -8.80 -9.17
CA TYR A 278 -3.36 -9.15 -8.74
C TYR A 278 -2.57 -9.75 -9.91
N GLY A 279 -3.27 -10.36 -10.88
CA GLY A 279 -2.66 -11.04 -12.00
C GLY A 279 -1.95 -12.31 -11.54
N LYS A 280 -1.04 -12.86 -12.33
CA LYS A 280 -0.45 -14.17 -12.05
C LYS A 280 0.44 -14.12 -10.79
N THR A 281 0.25 -15.09 -9.90
CA THR A 281 1.16 -15.35 -8.78
C THR A 281 2.55 -15.69 -9.30
N ARG A 282 3.61 -15.35 -8.54
CA ARG A 282 5.00 -15.67 -8.91
C ARG A 282 5.22 -17.17 -9.12
N ARG A 283 4.50 -18.00 -8.37
CA ARG A 283 4.45 -19.45 -8.55
C ARG A 283 3.18 -19.73 -9.35
N ARG A 284 3.30 -20.10 -10.63
CA ARG A 284 2.18 -20.27 -11.59
C ARG A 284 0.97 -20.99 -10.96
N GLN A 285 -0.20 -20.36 -10.99
CA GLN A 285 -1.50 -21.07 -10.98
C GLN A 285 -2.01 -21.22 -12.42
N ARG A 286 -2.93 -22.18 -12.64
CA ARG A 286 -3.76 -22.19 -13.86
C ARG A 286 -4.80 -21.07 -13.74
N ASP A 287 -4.79 -20.15 -14.70
CA ASP A 287 -5.56 -18.91 -14.65
C ASP A 287 -7.09 -19.12 -14.69
N GLU A 288 -7.56 -20.19 -15.35
CA GLU A 288 -8.97 -20.56 -15.45
C GLU A 288 -9.67 -20.80 -14.10
N GLY A 289 -8.93 -21.29 -13.10
CA GLY A 289 -9.49 -21.59 -11.77
C GLY A 289 -9.90 -20.32 -11.02
N ARG A 290 -9.17 -19.21 -11.24
CA ARG A 290 -9.45 -17.93 -10.57
C ARG A 290 -10.70 -17.28 -11.16
N ALA A 291 -10.76 -17.15 -12.48
CA ALA A 291 -11.95 -16.63 -13.17
C ALA A 291 -13.22 -17.43 -12.83
N ARG A 292 -13.09 -18.76 -12.74
CA ARG A 292 -14.17 -19.65 -12.33
C ARG A 292 -14.60 -19.36 -10.89
N TRP A 293 -13.66 -19.28 -9.94
CA TRP A 293 -13.98 -18.96 -8.55
C TRP A 293 -14.77 -17.65 -8.42
N TYR A 294 -14.35 -16.59 -9.12
CA TYR A 294 -15.08 -15.31 -9.09
C TYR A 294 -16.50 -15.45 -9.63
N ARG A 295 -16.68 -16.09 -10.79
CA ARG A 295 -18.02 -16.35 -11.35
C ARG A 295 -18.90 -17.21 -10.45
N ASP A 296 -18.34 -18.28 -9.88
CA ASP A 296 -19.04 -19.22 -9.00
C ASP A 296 -19.47 -18.56 -7.67
N ASN A 297 -18.82 -17.46 -7.27
CA ASN A 297 -19.14 -16.68 -6.06
C ASN A 297 -19.75 -15.31 -6.41
N GLY A 298 -20.41 -15.19 -7.56
CA GLY A 298 -21.22 -14.00 -7.89
C GLY A 298 -20.45 -12.77 -8.38
N TYR A 299 -19.13 -12.81 -8.50
CA TYR A 299 -18.35 -11.69 -9.04
C TYR A 299 -18.27 -11.78 -10.57
N ALA A 300 -18.85 -10.79 -11.24
CA ALA A 300 -18.69 -10.64 -12.69
C ALA A 300 -17.21 -10.44 -13.02
N VAL A 301 -16.63 -11.33 -13.84
CA VAL A 301 -15.27 -11.17 -14.37
C VAL A 301 -15.39 -10.32 -15.64
N PRO A 302 -14.81 -9.11 -15.69
CA PRO A 302 -14.77 -8.31 -16.92
C PRO A 302 -14.23 -9.13 -18.09
N GLU A 303 -14.91 -9.13 -19.23
CA GLU A 303 -14.51 -9.90 -20.42
C GLU A 303 -13.08 -9.57 -20.87
N GLU A 304 -12.68 -8.31 -20.71
CA GLU A 304 -11.32 -7.83 -20.99
C GLU A 304 -10.28 -8.59 -20.17
N LEU A 305 -10.59 -8.94 -18.90
CA LEU A 305 -9.70 -9.69 -18.03
C LEU A 305 -9.67 -11.19 -18.36
N VAL A 306 -10.74 -11.74 -18.93
CA VAL A 306 -10.78 -13.15 -19.37
C VAL A 306 -9.70 -13.42 -20.44
N GLN A 307 -9.37 -12.44 -21.27
CA GLN A 307 -8.36 -12.60 -22.33
C GLN A 307 -6.91 -12.62 -21.82
N PHE A 308 -6.67 -12.11 -20.60
CA PHE A 308 -5.33 -12.03 -19.98
C PHE A 308 -5.05 -13.13 -18.93
N LEU A 309 -6.08 -13.88 -18.53
CA LEU A 309 -6.02 -15.03 -17.64
C LEU A 309 -5.50 -16.24 -18.43
#